data_AF-A0A9C7Z562-F1
#
_entry.id   AF-A0A9C7Z562-F1
#
_cell.length_a   1.000
_cell.length_b   1.000
_cell.length_c   1.000
_cell.angle_alpha   90.00
_cell.angle_beta   90.00
_cell.angle_gamma   90.00
#
_symmetry.space_group_name_H-M   'P 1'
#
loop_
_entity.id
_entity.type
_entity.pdbx_description
1 polymer ?
#
loop_
_entity_poly.entity_id
_entity_poly.type
_entity_poly.pdbx_seq_one_letter_code
_entity_poly.pdbx_strand_id
1 'polypeptide(L)'
;ETPAIEKKFLKKLKTYCAHELNFSAAETLRSKLIGKEIDQLFTFLRYPDVPPTNNQAEQSLRSIVIFRKIIFGTHSASGLKTHSILPSLVLTARRQGHHPREFLQILLTSDSPTAQAALFNNSS
;
A
#
# COMPACT_ATOMS: atom_id res chain seq x y z
N GLU A 1 -8.00 -16.31 17.23
CA GLU A 1 -6.88 -16.59 18.17
C GLU A 1 -5.56 -16.40 17.44
N THR A 2 -4.55 -15.80 18.06
CA THR A 2 -3.22 -15.65 17.45
C THR A 2 -2.55 -17.02 17.33
N PRO A 3 -2.20 -17.50 16.13
CA PRO A 3 -1.59 -18.81 15.93
C PRO A 3 -0.36 -19.03 16.83
N ALA A 4 -0.20 -20.23 17.39
CA ALA A 4 0.95 -20.55 18.25
C ALA A 4 2.29 -20.30 17.55
N ILE A 5 2.32 -20.46 16.22
CA ILE A 5 3.46 -20.20 15.35
C ILE A 5 3.83 -18.70 15.35
N GLU A 6 2.84 -17.81 15.26
CA GLU A 6 3.05 -16.35 15.27
C GLU A 6 3.71 -15.90 16.59
N LYS A 7 3.22 -16.41 17.73
CA LYS A 7 3.81 -16.11 19.05
C LYS A 7 5.27 -16.54 19.14
N LYS A 8 5.62 -17.72 18.60
CA LYS A 8 6.99 -18.24 18.57
C LYS A 8 7.92 -17.36 17.73
N PHE A 9 7.45 -16.92 16.55
CA PHE A 9 8.23 -16.03 15.69
C PHE A 9 8.42 -14.64 16.31
N LEU A 10 7.37 -14.05 16.88
CA LEU A 10 7.47 -12.76 17.56
C LEU A 10 8.47 -12.81 18.73
N LYS A 11 8.49 -13.90 19.50
CA LYS A 11 9.47 -14.07 20.58
C LYS A 11 10.90 -14.07 20.03
N LYS A 12 11.18 -14.83 18.95
CA LYS A 12 12.50 -14.86 18.30
C LYS A 12 12.88 -13.51 17.72
N LEU A 13 11.95 -12.84 17.05
CA LEU A 13 12.17 -11.52 16.44
C LEU A 13 12.58 -10.49 17.50
N LYS A 14 11.88 -10.45 18.63
CA LYS A 14 12.24 -9.59 19.77
C LYS A 14 13.65 -9.89 20.30
N THR A 15 14.06 -11.15 20.34
CA THR A 15 15.43 -11.53 20.73
C THR A 15 16.46 -11.01 19.74
N TYR A 16 16.23 -11.14 18.42
CA TYR A 16 17.16 -10.64 17.41
C TYR A 16 17.25 -9.12 17.37
N CYS A 17 16.12 -8.44 17.60
CA CYS A 17 16.05 -6.98 17.60
C CYS A 17 16.34 -6.37 18.98
N ALA A 18 16.86 -7.13 19.95
CA ALA A 18 17.05 -6.67 21.33
C ALA A 18 18.10 -5.57 21.48
N HIS A 19 19.09 -5.52 20.59
CA HIS A 19 20.21 -4.58 20.65
C HIS A 19 20.22 -3.70 19.41
N GLU A 20 20.69 -2.47 19.58
CA GLU A 20 20.91 -1.54 18.49
C GLU A 20 22.02 -2.03 17.57
N LEU A 21 21.89 -1.70 16.29
CA LEU A 21 22.82 -2.10 15.24
C LEU A 21 23.65 -0.90 14.79
N ASN A 22 24.97 -1.11 14.65
CA ASN A 22 25.90 -0.07 14.21
C ASN A 22 25.68 0.36 12.74
N PHE A 23 25.00 -0.46 11.94
CA PHE A 23 24.70 -0.16 10.54
C PHE A 23 23.33 0.51 10.40
N SER A 24 23.31 1.77 9.94
CA SER A 24 22.11 2.62 9.95
C SER A 24 20.91 2.03 9.21
N ALA A 25 21.12 1.38 8.06
CA ALA A 25 20.02 0.75 7.32
C ALA A 25 19.45 -0.48 8.06
N ALA A 26 20.30 -1.25 8.73
CA ALA A 26 19.84 -2.36 9.57
C ALA A 26 19.12 -1.86 10.82
N GLU A 27 19.56 -0.75 11.42
CA GLU A 27 18.86 -0.14 12.56
C GLU A 27 17.49 0.44 12.16
N THR A 28 17.39 1.01 10.95
CA THR A 28 16.11 1.44 10.38
C THR A 28 15.16 0.27 10.19
N LEU A 29 15.66 -0.88 9.74
CA LEU A 29 14.85 -2.10 9.64
C LEU A 29 14.45 -2.62 11.03
N ARG A 30 15.40 -2.67 11.98
CA ARG A 30 15.17 -3.12 13.36
C ARG A 30 14.06 -2.31 14.02
N SER A 31 14.15 -0.98 13.96
CA SER A 31 13.17 -0.06 14.55
C SER A 31 11.76 -0.25 13.98
N LYS A 32 11.63 -0.53 12.68
CA LYS A 32 10.33 -0.91 12.06
C LYS A 32 9.83 -2.27 12.51
N LEU A 33 10.71 -3.28 12.61
CA LEU A 33 10.34 -4.64 13.01
C LEU A 33 9.87 -4.73 14.47
N ILE A 34 10.27 -3.81 15.33
CA ILE A 34 9.80 -3.70 16.72
C ILE A 34 8.75 -2.59 16.91
N GLY A 35 8.45 -1.84 15.84
CA GLY A 35 7.54 -0.72 15.82
C GLY A 35 6.08 -1.12 15.68
N LYS A 36 5.26 -0.21 15.16
CA LYS A 36 3.81 -0.42 14.96
C LYS A 36 3.52 -1.43 13.85
N GLU A 37 4.48 -1.64 12.96
CA GLU A 37 4.40 -2.51 11.79
C GLU A 37 4.46 -3.99 12.16
N ILE A 38 4.92 -4.33 13.38
CA ILE A 38 5.07 -5.71 13.84
C ILE A 38 3.75 -6.49 13.77
N ASP A 39 2.64 -5.80 14.07
CA ASP A 39 1.32 -6.42 14.07
C ASP A 39 0.87 -6.80 12.66
N GLN A 40 1.41 -6.18 11.62
CA GLN A 40 1.04 -6.42 10.22
C GLN A 40 1.89 -7.53 9.56
N LEU A 41 3.06 -7.84 10.12
CA LEU A 41 4.04 -8.75 9.51
C LEU A 41 3.50 -10.18 9.27
N PHE A 42 2.64 -10.65 10.16
CA PHE A 42 2.11 -12.02 10.15
C PHE A 42 0.64 -12.11 9.73
N THR A 43 0.13 -11.12 9.01
CA THR A 43 -1.29 -11.07 8.59
C THR A 43 -1.74 -12.34 7.84
N PHE A 44 -0.88 -12.91 7.00
CA PHE A 44 -1.14 -14.17 6.27
C PHE A 44 -1.34 -15.40 7.17
N LEU A 45 -0.84 -15.39 8.41
CA LEU A 45 -1.09 -16.47 9.38
C LEU A 45 -2.50 -16.39 9.99
N ARG A 46 -3.12 -15.21 9.95
CA ARG A 46 -4.44 -14.94 10.53
C ARG A 46 -5.54 -14.97 9.47
N TYR A 47 -5.21 -14.65 8.22
CA TYR A 47 -6.14 -14.61 7.10
C TYR A 47 -5.65 -15.52 5.97
N PRO A 48 -6.27 -16.70 5.78
CA PRO A 48 -5.84 -17.68 4.77
C PRO A 48 -5.82 -17.15 3.33
N ASP A 49 -6.70 -16.18 3.01
CA ASP A 49 -6.80 -15.58 1.68
C ASP A 49 -5.67 -14.59 1.37
N VAL A 50 -4.88 -14.20 2.38
CA VAL A 50 -3.77 -13.27 2.22
C VAL A 50 -2.48 -14.07 1.94
N PRO A 51 -1.84 -13.90 0.76
CA PRO A 51 -0.62 -14.63 0.46
C PRO A 51 0.56 -14.14 1.34
N PRO A 52 1.56 -15.00 1.63
CA PRO A 52 2.75 -14.63 2.40
C PRO A 52 3.76 -13.79 1.60
N THR A 53 3.34 -13.21 0.47
CA THR A 53 4.23 -12.50 -0.48
C THR A 53 3.70 -11.10 -0.76
N ASN A 54 4.61 -10.16 -1.00
CA ASN A 54 4.27 -8.79 -1.37
C ASN A 54 3.92 -8.60 -2.87
N ASN A 55 3.85 -9.69 -3.64
CA ASN A 55 3.71 -9.65 -5.10
C ASN A 55 2.52 -8.80 -5.57
N GLN A 56 1.38 -8.89 -4.88
CA GLN A 56 0.18 -8.12 -5.24
C GLN A 56 0.40 -6.60 -5.10
N ALA A 57 1.08 -6.17 -4.04
CA ALA A 57 1.36 -4.75 -3.81
C ALA A 57 2.41 -4.24 -4.82
N GLU A 58 3.47 -5.01 -5.07
CA GLU A 58 4.49 -4.69 -6.07
C GLU A 58 3.90 -4.58 -7.48
N GLN A 59 3.07 -5.55 -7.85
CA GLN A 59 2.39 -5.56 -9.14
C GLN A 59 1.47 -4.35 -9.29
N SER A 60 0.77 -3.95 -8.22
CA SER A 60 -0.10 -2.78 -8.22
C SER A 60 0.67 -1.47 -8.45
N LEU A 61 1.88 -1.36 -7.90
CA LEU A 61 2.72 -0.17 -8.03
C LEU A 61 3.51 -0.13 -9.35
N ARG A 62 3.72 -1.29 -9.98
CA ARG A 62 4.59 -1.45 -11.15
C ARG A 62 4.25 -0.47 -12.30
N SER A 63 2.97 -0.31 -12.61
CA SER A 63 2.52 0.58 -13.69
C SER A 63 2.90 2.04 -13.44
N ILE A 64 2.74 2.52 -12.20
CA ILE A 64 3.10 3.89 -11.78
C ILE A 64 4.62 4.08 -11.80
N VAL A 65 5.37 3.10 -11.29
CA VAL A 65 6.84 3.18 -11.26
C VAL A 65 7.42 3.22 -12.68
N ILE A 66 6.89 2.39 -13.58
CA ILE A 66 7.27 2.40 -15.01
C ILE A 66 6.92 3.75 -15.64
N PHE A 67 5.70 4.24 -15.43
CA PHE A 67 5.27 5.54 -15.95
C PHE A 67 6.21 6.66 -15.49
N ARG A 68 6.51 6.74 -14.18
CA ARG A 68 7.44 7.72 -13.61
C ARG A 68 8.83 7.62 -14.23
N LYS A 69 9.31 6.41 -14.52
CA LYS A 69 10.59 6.20 -15.20
C LYS A 69 10.58 6.74 -16.64
N ILE A 70 9.50 6.50 -17.39
CA ILE A 70 9.34 6.96 -18.78
C ILE A 70 9.30 8.49 -18.86
N ILE A 71 8.60 9.15 -17.94
CA ILE A 71 8.49 10.61 -17.93
C ILE A 71 9.67 11.32 -17.24
N PHE A 72 10.69 10.56 -16.82
CA PHE A 72 11.85 11.05 -16.04
C PHE A 72 11.47 11.74 -14.71
N GLY A 73 10.36 11.33 -14.11
CA GLY A 73 9.85 11.90 -12.87
C GLY A 73 9.09 13.20 -13.06
N THR A 74 9.02 14.00 -12.00
CA THR A 74 8.27 15.26 -11.99
C THR A 74 9.02 16.27 -11.15
N HIS A 75 9.24 17.48 -11.70
CA HIS A 75 10.10 18.49 -11.10
C HIS A 75 9.35 19.69 -10.51
N SER A 76 8.03 19.78 -10.72
CA SER A 76 7.18 20.82 -10.15
C SER A 76 6.34 20.29 -9.00
N ALA A 77 6.08 21.13 -7.99
CA ALA A 77 5.19 20.78 -6.87
C ALA A 77 3.76 20.44 -7.35
N SER A 78 3.26 21.17 -8.36
CA SER A 78 1.97 20.90 -8.99
C SER A 78 1.95 19.53 -9.68
N GLY A 79 3.00 19.18 -10.41
CA GLY A 79 3.09 17.88 -11.06
C GLY A 79 3.21 16.72 -10.08
N LEU A 80 3.96 16.88 -8.98
CA LEU A 80 4.04 15.89 -7.90
C LEU A 80 2.66 15.65 -7.27
N LYS A 81 1.89 16.72 -7.03
CA LYS A 81 0.52 16.62 -6.51
C LYS A 81 -0.41 15.91 -7.50
N THR A 82 -0.34 16.24 -8.79
CA THR A 82 -1.13 15.55 -9.82
C THR A 82 -0.78 14.07 -9.89
N HIS A 83 0.51 13.73 -9.82
CA HIS A 83 1.00 12.36 -9.88
C HIS A 83 0.72 11.57 -8.59
N SER A 84 0.48 12.21 -7.44
CA SER A 84 0.01 11.50 -6.25
C SER A 84 -1.50 11.21 -6.29
N ILE A 85 -2.28 12.11 -6.92
CA ILE A 85 -3.74 12.02 -6.95
C ILE A 85 -4.26 11.13 -8.09
N LEU A 86 -3.93 11.45 -9.35
CA LEU A 86 -4.56 10.80 -10.50
C LEU A 86 -4.29 9.28 -10.57
N PRO A 87 -3.04 8.81 -10.40
CA PRO A 87 -2.78 7.37 -10.40
C PRO A 87 -3.46 6.64 -9.24
N SER A 88 -3.57 7.28 -8.07
CA SER A 88 -4.29 6.72 -6.92
C SER A 88 -5.77 6.47 -7.25
N LEU A 89 -6.43 7.47 -7.83
CA LEU A 89 -7.82 7.36 -8.27
C LEU A 89 -8.02 6.31 -9.36
N VAL A 90 -7.16 6.32 -10.39
CA VAL A 90 -7.24 5.36 -11.51
C VAL A 90 -7.00 3.92 -11.03
N LEU A 91 -6.01 3.69 -10.17
CA LEU A 91 -5.74 2.35 -9.63
C LEU A 91 -6.89 1.88 -8.73
N THR A 92 -7.46 2.77 -7.93
CA THR A 92 -8.60 2.45 -7.07
C THR A 92 -9.82 2.08 -7.91
N ALA A 93 -10.14 2.87 -8.95
CA ALA A 93 -11.25 2.57 -9.87
C ALA A 93 -11.08 1.19 -10.52
N ARG A 94 -9.88 0.87 -11.01
CA ARG A 94 -9.59 -0.46 -11.59
C ARG A 94 -9.76 -1.58 -10.57
N ARG A 95 -9.29 -1.39 -9.33
CA ARG A 95 -9.42 -2.39 -8.25
C ARG A 95 -10.88 -2.65 -7.89
N GLN A 96 -11.73 -1.65 -7.96
CA GLN A 96 -13.17 -1.75 -7.72
C GLN A 96 -13.96 -2.25 -8.94
N GLY A 97 -13.27 -2.58 -10.04
CA GLY A 97 -13.89 -3.11 -11.26
C GLY A 97 -14.48 -2.03 -12.18
N HIS A 98 -14.25 -0.75 -11.92
CA HIS A 98 -14.74 0.34 -12.76
C HIS A 98 -13.74 0.69 -13.87
N HIS A 99 -14.28 1.07 -15.04
CA HIS A 99 -13.47 1.57 -16.14
C HIS A 99 -12.96 2.99 -15.80
N PRO A 100 -11.64 3.25 -15.78
CA PRO A 100 -11.09 4.52 -15.28
C PRO A 100 -11.59 5.76 -16.01
N ARG A 101 -11.82 5.67 -17.31
CA ARG A 101 -12.33 6.80 -18.11
C ARG A 101 -13.74 7.20 -17.68
N GLU A 102 -14.60 6.22 -17.40
CA GLU A 102 -15.98 6.47 -16.99
C GLU A 102 -16.00 7.11 -15.60
N PHE A 103 -15.19 6.57 -14.68
CA PHE A 103 -15.01 7.17 -13.35
C PHE A 103 -14.49 8.61 -13.44
N LEU A 104 -13.45 8.88 -14.24
CA LEU A 104 -12.90 10.22 -14.40
C LEU A 104 -13.90 11.19 -15.03
N GLN A 105 -14.76 10.71 -15.94
CA GLN A 105 -15.84 11.53 -16.48
C GLN A 105 -16.82 11.93 -15.37
N ILE A 106 -17.29 10.97 -14.57
CA ILE A 106 -18.19 11.24 -13.43
C ILE A 106 -17.53 12.23 -12.46
N LEU A 107 -16.26 12.02 -12.11
CA LEU A 107 -15.50 12.88 -11.21
C LEU A 107 -15.42 14.34 -11.69
N LEU A 108 -15.30 14.56 -12.99
CA LEU A 108 -15.14 15.89 -13.58
C LEU A 108 -16.47 16.58 -13.91
N THR A 109 -17.57 15.83 -14.04
CA THR A 109 -18.88 16.38 -14.45
C THR A 109 -19.93 16.39 -13.35
N SER A 110 -19.72 15.69 -12.24
CA SER A 110 -20.72 15.49 -11.18
C SER A 110 -20.27 16.12 -9.86
N ASP A 111 -21.17 16.16 -8.88
CA ASP A 111 -20.85 16.59 -7.53
C ASP A 111 -19.96 15.58 -6.79
N SER A 112 -19.24 16.07 -5.78
CA SER A 112 -18.27 15.28 -5.01
C SER A 112 -18.88 14.01 -4.36
N PRO A 113 -20.07 14.06 -3.74
CA PRO A 113 -20.74 12.85 -3.23
C PRO A 113 -20.98 11.79 -4.30
N THR A 114 -21.52 12.17 -5.46
CA THR A 114 -21.78 11.25 -6.57
C THR A 114 -20.49 10.61 -7.09
N ALA A 115 -19.41 11.39 -7.23
CA ALA A 115 -18.11 10.87 -7.66
C ALA A 115 -17.52 9.89 -6.63
N GLN A 116 -17.70 10.15 -5.33
CA GLN A 116 -17.23 9.24 -4.29
C GLN A 116 -18.01 7.92 -4.29
N ALA A 117 -19.33 7.98 -4.42
CA ALA A 117 -20.19 6.79 -4.53
C ALA A 117 -19.89 5.98 -5.81
N ALA A 118 -19.52 6.65 -6.91
CA ALA A 118 -19.10 5.99 -8.14
C ALA A 118 -17.74 5.28 -8.02
N LEU A 119 -16.91 5.64 -7.04
CA LEU A 119 -15.61 4.98 -6.81
C LEU A 119 -15.73 3.85 -5.77
N PHE A 120 -16.54 4.05 -4.74
CA PHE A 120 -16.73 3.10 -3.65
C PHE A 120 -18.19 2.65 -3.67
N ASN A 121 -18.45 1.43 -4.14
CA ASN A 121 -19.77 0.80 -4.20
C ASN A 121 -20.41 0.70 -2.80
N ASN A 122 -20.96 1.80 -2.26
CA ASN A 122 -21.67 1.91 -0.98
C ASN A 122 -21.14 0.94 0.11
N SER A 123 -19.83 0.75 0.17
CA SER A 123 -19.21 -0.22 1.06
C SER A 123 -18.96 0.53 2.36
N SER A 124 -20.02 0.65 3.16
CA SER A 124 -19.94 0.99 4.58
C SER A 124 -19.58 -0.23 5.39
#